data_AF-A0AAD5CZN9-F1
#
_entry.id   AF-A0AAD5CZN9-F1
#
_cell.length_a   1.000
_cell.length_b   1.000
_cell.length_c   1.000
_cell.angle_alpha   90.00
_cell.angle_beta   90.00
_cell.angle_gamma   90.00
#
_symmetry.space_group_name_H-M   'P 1'
#
loop_
_entity.id
_entity.type
_entity.pdbx_description
1 polymer ?
#
loop_
_entity_poly.entity_id
_entity_poly.type
_entity_poly.pdbx_seq_one_letter_code
_entity_poly.pdbx_strand_id
1 'polypeptide(L)'
;EPGKIHLVLEYCKGGDLSMFIQRRQGRISKSTSAHFMQQLAAGLKVLRDNQIIHRDLKPQNLLLSTNDDNSTLKIADFGFA
;
A
#
# COMPACT_ATOMS: atom_id res chain seq x y z
N GLU A 1 -27.83 10.10 -2.89
CA GLU A 1 -27.95 11.24 -3.82
C GLU A 1 -27.66 10.75 -5.23
N PRO A 2 -28.46 11.11 -6.24
CA PRO A 2 -28.20 10.70 -7.62
C PRO A 2 -26.80 11.14 -8.08
N GLY A 3 -26.02 10.23 -8.67
CA GLY A 3 -24.71 10.54 -9.26
C GLY A 3 -23.47 10.32 -8.39
N LYS A 4 -23.60 9.79 -7.17
CA LYS A 4 -22.44 9.41 -6.34
C LYS A 4 -22.07 7.93 -6.53
N ILE A 5 -20.78 7.66 -6.74
CA ILE A 5 -20.20 6.32 -6.71
C ILE A 5 -19.63 6.09 -5.30
N HIS A 6 -19.95 4.94 -4.71
CA HIS A 6 -19.44 4.53 -3.40
C HIS A 6 -18.63 3.24 -3.57
N LEU A 7 -17.37 3.26 -3.13
CA LEU A 7 -16.50 2.08 -3.10
C LEU A 7 -16.44 1.56 -1.66
N VAL A 8 -16.96 0.36 -1.42
CA VAL A 8 -16.84 -0.33 -0.13
C VAL A 8 -15.66 -1.29 -0.25
N LEU A 9 -14.57 -0.98 0.46
CA LEU A 9 -13.30 -1.70 0.39
C LEU A 9 -12.89 -2.21 1.78
N GLU A 10 -11.89 -3.07 1.78
CA GLU A 10 -11.21 -3.51 2.99
C GLU A 10 -10.62 -2.32 3.78
N TYR A 11 -10.78 -2.35 5.11
CA TYR A 11 -10.18 -1.36 6.01
C TYR A 11 -8.77 -1.77 6.47
N CYS A 12 -7.78 -0.94 6.15
CA CYS A 12 -6.39 -1.10 6.59
C CYS A 12 -6.11 -0.30 7.88
N LYS A 13 -6.08 -0.97 9.04
CA LYS A 13 -5.90 -0.33 10.36
C LYS A 13 -4.52 0.31 10.56
N GLY A 14 -3.53 -0.10 9.77
CA GLY A 14 -2.16 0.39 9.80
C GLY A 14 -1.97 1.82 9.28
N GLY A 15 -2.95 2.34 8.53
CA GLY A 15 -2.77 3.56 7.73
C GLY A 15 -1.86 3.32 6.53
N ASP A 16 -1.32 4.39 5.95
CA ASP A 16 -0.40 4.31 4.83
C ASP A 16 1.08 4.21 5.26
N LEU A 17 1.92 3.79 4.33
CA LEU A 17 3.35 3.59 4.55
C LEU A 17 4.07 4.91 4.84
N SER A 18 3.59 6.06 4.33
CA SER A 18 4.15 7.38 4.65
C SER A 18 3.99 7.67 6.15
N MET A 19 2.80 7.43 6.71
CA MET A 19 2.56 7.56 8.15
C MET A 19 3.42 6.58 8.96
N PHE A 20 3.56 5.34 8.49
CA PHE A 20 4.41 4.34 9.14
C PHE A 20 5.88 4.79 9.24
N ILE A 21 6.42 5.36 8.15
CA ILE A 21 7.79 5.91 8.10
C ILE A 21 7.90 7.11 9.06
N GLN A 22 6.94 8.03 9.02
CA GLN A 22 6.95 9.25 9.83
C GLN A 22 6.89 8.95 11.33
N ARG A 23 6.03 8.02 11.77
CA ARG A 23 5.93 7.59 13.18
C ARG A 23 7.24 7.02 13.72
N ARG A 24 8.09 6.47 12.84
CA ARG A 24 9.41 5.93 13.18
C ARG A 24 10.54 6.94 12.97
N GLN A 25 10.23 8.20 12.69
CA GLN A 25 11.21 9.25 12.40
C GLN A 25 12.18 8.83 11.27
N GLY A 26 11.68 8.11 10.27
CA GLY A 26 12.47 7.57 9.16
C GLY A 26 13.32 6.34 9.50
N ARG A 27 13.32 5.86 10.75
CA ARG A 27 14.14 4.71 11.17
C ARG A 27 13.40 3.41 10.95
N ILE A 28 13.64 2.77 9.81
CA ILE A 28 13.09 1.45 9.48
C ILE A 28 14.23 0.44 9.42
N SER A 29 14.03 -0.71 10.05
CA SER A 29 15.01 -1.78 10.05
C SER A 29 15.18 -2.36 8.63
N LYS A 30 16.36 -2.88 8.31
CA LYS A 30 16.58 -3.53 7.00
C LYS A 30 15.63 -4.70 6.76
N SER A 31 15.30 -5.48 7.80
CA SER A 31 14.37 -6.60 7.71
C SER A 31 12.95 -6.12 7.37
N THR A 32 12.47 -5.06 8.04
CA THR A 32 11.14 -4.48 7.77
C THR A 32 11.07 -3.90 6.36
N SER A 33 12.11 -3.19 5.91
CA SER A 33 12.20 -2.69 4.54
C SER A 33 12.18 -3.82 3.50
N ALA A 34 12.95 -4.89 3.73
CA ALA A 34 12.99 -6.04 2.83
C ALA A 34 11.62 -6.74 2.77
N HIS A 35 10.96 -6.92 3.91
CA HIS A 35 9.61 -7.50 4.02
C HIS A 35 8.59 -6.72 3.17
N PHE A 36 8.53 -5.40 3.30
CA PHE A 36 7.61 -4.58 2.51
C PHE A 36 7.98 -4.53 1.02
N MET A 37 9.26 -4.46 0.68
CA MET A 37 9.71 -4.47 -0.72
C MET A 37 9.37 -5.79 -1.41
N GLN A 38 9.49 -6.93 -0.72
CA GLN A 38 9.11 -8.24 -1.26
C GLN A 38 7.60 -8.30 -1.56
N GLN A 39 6.77 -7.83 -0.63
CA GLN A 39 5.32 -7.77 -0.83
C GLN A 39 4.92 -6.83 -1.96
N LEU A 40 5.54 -5.64 -2.03
CA LEU A 40 5.30 -4.69 -3.11
C LEU A 40 5.68 -5.29 -4.48
N ALA A 41 6.85 -5.93 -4.59
CA ALA A 41 7.27 -6.58 -5.83
C ALA A 41 6.30 -7.70 -6.24
N ALA A 42 5.80 -8.49 -5.29
CA ALA A 42 4.79 -9.51 -5.56
C ALA A 42 3.46 -8.90 -6.06
N GLY A 43 2.99 -7.82 -5.42
CA GLY A 43 1.80 -7.10 -5.86
C GLY A 43 1.95 -6.49 -7.26
N LEU A 44 3.09 -5.86 -7.55
CA LEU A 44 3.40 -5.30 -8.86
C LEU A 44 3.50 -6.38 -9.95
N LYS A 45 3.99 -7.57 -9.61
CA LYS A 45 3.97 -8.72 -10.53
C LYS A 45 2.53 -9.07 -10.91
N VAL A 46 1.61 -9.14 -9.95
CA VAL A 46 0.19 -9.41 -10.24
C VAL A 46 -0.39 -8.33 -11.16
N LEU A 47 -0.10 -7.04 -10.92
CA LEU A 47 -0.57 -5.97 -11.80
C LEU A 47 -0.03 -6.13 -13.23
N ARG A 48 1.27 -6.40 -13.37
CA ARG A 48 1.91 -6.64 -14.69
C ARG A 48 1.27 -7.82 -15.42
N ASP A 49 1.08 -8.94 -14.72
CA ASP A 49 0.52 -10.16 -15.32
C ASP A 49 -0.93 -9.91 -15.80
N ASN A 50 -1.62 -8.92 -15.22
CA ASN A 50 -2.95 -8.46 -15.64
C ASN A 50 -2.92 -7.24 -16.57
N GLN A 51 -1.75 -6.84 -17.09
CA GLN A 51 -1.58 -5.67 -17.97
C GLN A 51 -2.04 -4.33 -17.35
N ILE A 52 -1.98 -4.21 -16.02
CA ILE A 52 -2.33 -3.00 -15.27
C ILE A 52 -1.05 -2.25 -14.87
N ILE A 53 -1.03 -0.93 -15.07
CA ILE A 53 0.04 -0.05 -14.59
C ILE A 53 -0.58 0.92 -13.60
N HIS A 54 -0.13 0.91 -12.33
CA HIS A 54 -0.70 1.78 -11.29
C HIS A 54 -0.53 3.28 -11.54
N ARG A 55 0.60 3.68 -12.16
CA ARG A 55 1.01 5.06 -12.51
C ARG A 55 1.21 6.07 -11.37
N ASP A 56 0.61 5.88 -10.19
CA ASP A 56 0.78 6.77 -9.02
C ASP A 56 1.31 5.99 -7.80
N LEU A 57 2.39 5.23 -7.97
CA LEU A 57 2.96 4.44 -6.88
C LEU A 57 3.83 5.31 -5.97
N LYS A 58 3.38 5.48 -4.73
CA LYS A 58 4.04 6.28 -3.67
C LYS A 58 3.66 5.75 -2.29
N PRO A 59 4.40 6.07 -1.21
CA PRO A 59 4.11 5.56 0.13
C PRO A 59 2.68 5.83 0.64
N GLN A 60 2.04 6.90 0.17
CA GLN A 60 0.65 7.25 0.53
C GLN A 60 -0.38 6.27 -0.08
N ASN A 61 -0.05 5.63 -1.19
CA ASN A 61 -0.89 4.67 -1.90
C ASN A 61 -0.56 3.21 -1.53
N LEU A 62 0.26 3.02 -0.48
CA LEU A 62 0.62 1.71 0.07
C LEU A 62 0.07 1.63 1.49
N LEU A 63 -1.01 0.87 1.67
CA LEU A 63 -1.69 0.70 2.95
C LEU A 63 -1.13 -0.49 3.73
N LEU A 64 -1.27 -0.42 5.05
CA LEU A 64 -0.84 -1.48 5.96
C LEU A 64 -2.05 -2.06 6.69
N SER A 65 -2.21 -3.38 6.65
CA SER A 65 -3.29 -4.09 7.35
C SER A 65 -3.29 -3.84 8.87
N THR A 66 -2.11 -3.76 9.49
CA THR A 66 -1.89 -3.61 10.93
C THR A 66 -0.79 -2.56 11.20
N ASN A 67 -0.59 -2.20 12.48
CA ASN A 67 0.37 -1.15 12.87
C ASN A 67 1.77 -1.68 13.24
N ASP A 68 2.07 -2.94 12.94
CA ASP A 68 3.33 -3.60 13.29
C ASP A 68 4.23 -3.86 12.06
N ASP A 69 5.47 -4.28 12.34
CA ASP A 69 6.50 -4.49 11.31
C ASP A 69 6.26 -5.71 10.42
N ASN A 70 5.37 -6.63 10.81
CA ASN A 70 4.99 -7.80 10.02
C ASN A 70 3.70 -7.56 9.20
N SER A 71 3.16 -6.35 9.20
CA SER A 71 1.92 -6.01 8.49
C SER A 71 1.95 -6.46 7.03
N THR A 72 0.79 -6.88 6.53
CA THR A 72 0.57 -7.03 5.08
C THR A 72 0.52 -5.65 4.43
N LEU A 73 1.31 -5.44 3.38
CA LEU A 73 1.31 -4.25 2.55
C LEU A 73 0.33 -4.42 1.38
N LYS A 74 -0.49 -3.39 1.13
CA LYS A 74 -1.56 -3.42 0.14
C LYS A 74 -1.45 -2.20 -0.77
N ILE A 75 -1.49 -2.44 -2.07
CA ILE A 75 -1.50 -1.39 -3.08
C ILE A 75 -2.93 -0.85 -3.16
N ALA A 76 -3.09 0.47 -3.05
CA ALA A 76 -4.36 1.16 -3.06
C ALA A 76 -4.35 2.35 -4.01
N ASP A 77 -5.53 2.91 -4.28
CA ASP A 77 -5.74 4.06 -5.18
C ASP A 77 -5.33 3.82 -6.64
N PHE A 78 -6.19 3.06 -7.33
CA PHE A 78 -6.08 2.80 -8.76
C PHE A 78 -6.71 3.91 -9.63
N GLY A 79 -6.87 5.13 -9.11
CA GLY A 79 -7.54 6.22 -9.84
C GLY A 79 -6.87 6.64 -11.15
N PHE A 80 -5.59 6.31 -11.34
CA PHE A 80 -4.81 6.60 -12.56
C PHE A 80 -4.46 5.36 -13.40
N ALA A 81 -4.92 4.18 -12.97
CA ALA A 81 -4.56 2.91 -13.59
C ALA A 81 -5.26 2.68 -14.94
#